data_AF-A0A9E3TZ16-F1
#
_entry.id   AF-A0A9E3TZ16-F1
#
_cell.length_a   1.000
_cell.length_b   1.000
_cell.length_c   1.000
_cell.angle_alpha   90.00
_cell.angle_beta   90.00
_cell.angle_gamma   90.00
#
_symmetry.space_group_name_H-M   'P 1'
#
loop_
_entity.id
_entity.type
_entity.pdbx_description
1 polymer ?
#
loop_
_entity_poly.entity_id
_entity_poly.type
_entity_poly.pdbx_seq_one_letter_code
_entity_poly.pdbx_strand_id
1 'polypeptide(L)'
;SYRMQASVPELTDFSNEPESVLRMYGPDVHRKGSYAYNCLLARRLLERGTRFVQLMHAGWDQHKNLYTQLEIQCRDTDAPSAALVLDLEQRGLLDDTLVIWGGEFGRTPFLQGQLGGDAQGRDHHPYAFTLWMAGGGVAPGVTHGASDEFGFDVVEDPVTPHDLQAT
;
A
#
# COMPACT_ATOMS: atom_id res chain seq x y z
N SER A 1 13.15 -17.71 24.43
CA SER A 1 12.69 -18.21 23.11
C SER A 1 11.33 -18.91 23.16
N TYR A 2 10.94 -19.56 24.27
CA TYR A 2 9.66 -20.30 24.38
C TYR A 2 8.39 -19.45 24.12
N ARG A 3 8.37 -18.17 24.53
CA ARG A 3 7.23 -17.25 24.26
C ARG A 3 7.05 -16.90 22.77
N MET A 4 8.15 -16.70 22.04
CA MET A 4 8.13 -16.48 20.57
C MET A 4 7.68 -17.75 19.83
N GLN A 5 8.12 -18.94 20.28
CA GLN A 5 7.71 -20.21 19.68
C GLN A 5 6.22 -20.52 19.88
N ALA A 6 5.62 -20.03 20.97
CA ALA A 6 4.19 -20.18 21.24
C ALA A 6 3.32 -19.10 20.55
N SER A 7 3.82 -17.88 20.33
CA SER A 7 3.03 -16.77 19.78
C SER A 7 2.93 -16.73 18.26
N VAL A 8 3.90 -17.31 17.54
CA VAL A 8 3.95 -17.32 16.06
C VAL A 8 2.83 -18.15 15.43
N PRO A 9 2.53 -19.40 15.90
CA PRO A 9 1.45 -20.19 15.32
C PRO A 9 0.11 -19.45 15.36
N GLU A 10 -0.22 -18.86 16.51
CA GLU A 10 -1.44 -18.10 16.70
C GLU A 10 -1.47 -16.83 15.84
N LEU A 11 -0.34 -16.14 15.66
CA LEU A 11 -0.27 -14.96 14.81
C LEU A 11 -0.66 -15.26 13.36
N THR A 12 -0.20 -16.41 12.83
CA THR A 12 -0.36 -16.81 11.43
C THR A 12 -1.61 -17.65 11.13
N ASP A 13 -2.35 -18.03 12.16
CA ASP A 13 -3.58 -18.81 12.06
C ASP A 13 -4.81 -17.90 12.04
N PHE A 14 -5.49 -17.88 10.89
CA PHE A 14 -6.68 -17.06 10.64
C PHE A 14 -7.98 -17.86 10.82
N SER A 15 -7.93 -19.10 11.30
CA SER A 15 -9.12 -19.95 11.46
C SER A 15 -10.19 -19.37 12.38
N ASN A 16 -9.80 -18.48 13.31
CA ASN A 16 -10.69 -17.79 14.23
C ASN A 16 -11.10 -16.39 13.75
N GLU A 17 -10.67 -15.94 12.56
CA GLU A 17 -11.11 -14.66 12.01
C GLU A 17 -12.56 -14.76 11.50
N PRO A 18 -13.41 -13.74 11.73
CA PRO A 18 -14.76 -13.73 11.17
C PRO A 18 -14.72 -13.79 9.64
N GLU A 19 -15.63 -14.56 9.05
CA GLU A 19 -15.78 -14.66 7.59
C GLU A 19 -15.98 -13.29 6.92
N SER A 20 -16.65 -12.36 7.61
CA SER A 20 -16.82 -10.99 7.12
C SER A 20 -15.50 -10.23 6.97
N VAL A 21 -14.54 -10.47 7.86
CA VAL A 21 -13.19 -9.88 7.82
C VAL A 21 -12.40 -10.51 6.68
N LEU A 22 -12.37 -11.85 6.61
CA LEU A 22 -11.67 -12.57 5.54
C LEU A 22 -12.15 -12.14 4.15
N ARG A 23 -13.47 -12.02 3.96
CA ARG A 23 -14.07 -11.53 2.72
C ARG A 23 -13.66 -10.10 2.36
N MET A 24 -13.48 -9.22 3.35
CA MET A 24 -13.07 -7.83 3.14
C MET A 24 -11.67 -7.75 2.53
N TYR A 25 -10.73 -8.57 3.01
CA TYR A 25 -9.37 -8.70 2.46
C TYR A 25 -9.33 -9.42 1.10
N GLY A 26 -10.41 -10.08 0.69
CA GLY A 26 -10.51 -10.78 -0.58
C GLY A 26 -9.94 -12.20 -0.58
N PRO A 27 -10.11 -12.94 -1.68
CA PRO A 27 -9.86 -14.38 -1.74
C PRO A 27 -8.40 -14.77 -1.47
N ASP A 28 -7.46 -13.87 -1.81
CA ASP A 28 -6.03 -14.09 -1.63
C ASP A 28 -5.58 -14.03 -0.18
N VAL A 29 -6.45 -13.64 0.76
CA VAL A 29 -6.16 -13.66 2.21
C VAL A 29 -5.80 -15.06 2.71
N HIS A 30 -6.22 -16.12 2.01
CA HIS A 30 -5.88 -17.51 2.34
C HIS A 30 -4.57 -18.00 1.70
N ARG A 31 -4.03 -17.24 0.74
CA ARG A 31 -2.79 -17.57 0.04
C ARG A 31 -1.60 -17.01 0.81
N LYS A 32 -0.91 -17.85 1.59
CA LYS A 32 0.28 -17.45 2.36
C LYS A 32 1.31 -16.74 1.46
N GLY A 33 1.77 -15.58 1.92
CA GLY A 33 2.73 -14.74 1.21
C GLY A 33 2.11 -13.77 0.19
N SER A 34 0.79 -13.83 -0.05
CA SER A 34 0.09 -12.78 -0.81
C SER A 34 0.09 -11.46 -0.04
N TYR A 35 -0.13 -10.36 -0.77
CA TYR A 35 -0.32 -9.05 -0.15
C TYR A 35 -1.50 -9.04 0.81
N ALA A 36 -2.62 -9.67 0.43
CA ALA A 36 -3.81 -9.79 1.26
C ALA A 36 -3.56 -10.52 2.58
N TYR A 37 -2.88 -11.67 2.53
CA TYR A 37 -2.47 -12.43 3.72
C TYR A 37 -1.59 -11.57 4.63
N ASN A 38 -0.64 -10.85 4.04
CA ASN A 38 0.29 -10.00 4.79
C ASN A 38 -0.41 -8.78 5.40
N CYS A 39 -1.41 -8.19 4.76
CA CYS A 39 -2.20 -7.09 5.33
C CYS A 39 -2.96 -7.55 6.58
N LEU A 40 -3.62 -8.70 6.53
CA LEU A 40 -4.30 -9.27 7.71
C LEU A 40 -3.29 -9.61 8.83
N LEU A 41 -2.13 -10.15 8.45
CA LEU A 41 -1.03 -10.40 9.39
C LEU A 41 -0.52 -9.10 10.04
N ALA A 42 -0.42 -8.02 9.26
CA ALA A 42 -0.01 -6.70 9.76
C ALA A 42 -0.99 -6.17 10.79
N ARG A 43 -2.30 -6.28 10.55
CA ARG A 43 -3.30 -5.93 11.57
C ARG A 43 -3.10 -6.73 12.85
N ARG A 44 -2.91 -8.05 12.77
CA ARG A 44 -2.68 -8.90 13.96
C ARG A 44 -1.37 -8.56 14.69
N LEU A 45 -0.34 -8.11 13.96
CA LEU A 45 0.90 -7.60 14.55
C LEU A 45 0.63 -6.30 15.34
N LEU A 46 -0.17 -5.38 14.79
CA LEU A 46 -0.55 -4.12 15.42
C LEU A 46 -1.38 -4.35 16.69
N GLU A 47 -2.35 -5.26 16.67
CA GLU A 47 -3.11 -5.68 17.87
C GLU A 47 -2.22 -6.20 19.01
N ARG A 48 -1.05 -6.74 18.66
CA ARG A 48 -0.06 -7.26 19.61
C ARG A 48 0.99 -6.22 20.01
N GLY A 49 0.77 -4.95 19.67
CA GLY A 49 1.62 -3.83 20.05
C GLY A 49 2.88 -3.68 19.21
N THR A 50 2.93 -4.28 18.02
CA THR A 50 4.03 -4.01 17.07
C THR A 50 3.95 -2.56 16.64
N ARG A 51 5.04 -1.81 16.80
CA ARG A 51 5.05 -0.35 16.59
C ARG A 51 5.25 0.08 15.14
N PHE A 52 5.78 -0.81 14.32
CA PHE A 52 6.07 -0.54 12.92
C PHE A 52 5.97 -1.83 12.11
N VAL A 53 5.21 -1.79 11.02
CA VAL A 53 5.05 -2.90 10.09
C VAL A 53 5.21 -2.36 8.68
N GLN A 54 6.10 -2.97 7.90
CA GLN A 54 6.27 -2.65 6.49
C GLN A 54 5.69 -3.76 5.62
N LEU A 55 4.75 -3.40 4.76
CA LEU A 55 4.20 -4.28 3.74
C LEU A 55 4.90 -3.97 2.41
N MET A 56 5.53 -4.97 1.81
CA MET A 56 6.19 -4.84 0.51
C MET A 56 5.37 -5.55 -0.57
N HIS A 57 5.06 -4.84 -1.65
CA HIS A 57 4.51 -5.41 -2.88
C HIS A 57 5.40 -5.03 -4.05
N ALA A 58 6.14 -6.01 -4.59
CA ALA A 58 7.06 -5.78 -5.70
C ALA A 58 6.35 -5.79 -7.06
N GLY A 59 6.99 -5.25 -8.10
CA GLY A 59 6.50 -5.35 -9.49
C GLY A 59 5.86 -4.08 -10.07
N TRP A 60 5.99 -2.92 -9.40
CA TRP A 60 5.49 -1.61 -9.86
C TRP A 60 6.45 -0.87 -10.82
N ASP A 61 7.53 -1.52 -11.24
CA ASP A 61 8.56 -0.96 -12.12
C ASP A 61 8.35 -1.34 -13.59
N GLN A 62 7.14 -1.11 -14.11
CA GLN A 62 6.78 -1.55 -15.47
C GLN A 62 7.42 -0.64 -16.55
N HIS A 63 8.61 -1.02 -16.98
CA HIS A 63 9.24 -0.51 -18.22
C HIS A 63 8.65 -1.15 -19.48
N LYS A 64 7.85 -2.22 -19.32
CA LYS A 64 7.10 -2.94 -20.37
C LYS A 64 5.82 -3.51 -19.78
N ASN A 65 4.93 -4.03 -20.62
CA ASN A 65 3.73 -4.76 -20.22
C ASN A 65 2.80 -3.97 -19.27
N LEU A 66 2.79 -2.65 -19.35
CA LEU A 66 2.03 -1.79 -18.43
C LEU A 66 0.57 -2.18 -18.38
N TYR A 67 -0.07 -2.36 -19.54
CA TYR A 67 -1.49 -2.66 -19.66
C TYR A 67 -1.91 -4.04 -19.12
N THR A 68 -0.98 -4.97 -18.95
CA THR A 68 -1.29 -6.31 -18.41
C THR A 68 -0.84 -6.46 -16.96
N GLN A 69 0.37 -6.01 -16.64
CA GLN A 69 0.92 -6.16 -15.29
C GLN A 69 0.36 -5.14 -14.31
N LEU A 70 0.16 -3.87 -14.70
CA LEU A 70 -0.35 -2.86 -13.78
C LEU A 70 -1.73 -3.24 -13.22
N GLU A 71 -2.60 -3.77 -14.09
CA GLU A 71 -3.93 -4.21 -13.67
C GLU A 71 -3.86 -5.32 -12.61
N ILE A 72 -2.91 -6.25 -12.73
CA ILE A 72 -2.67 -7.30 -11.73
C ILE A 72 -2.20 -6.67 -10.42
N GLN A 73 -1.23 -5.75 -10.47
CA GLN A 73 -0.73 -5.06 -9.27
C GLN A 73 -1.85 -4.30 -8.54
N CYS A 74 -2.70 -3.60 -9.28
CA CYS A 74 -3.85 -2.90 -8.71
C CYS A 74 -4.83 -3.89 -8.07
N ARG A 75 -5.18 -4.99 -8.74
CA ARG A 75 -6.06 -6.03 -8.17
C ARG A 75 -5.51 -6.64 -6.89
N ASP A 76 -4.21 -6.90 -6.84
CA ASP A 76 -3.55 -7.53 -5.70
C ASP A 76 -3.51 -6.62 -4.45
N THR A 77 -3.58 -5.29 -4.64
CA THR A 77 -3.36 -4.31 -3.57
C THR A 77 -4.60 -3.51 -3.17
N ASP A 78 -5.51 -3.20 -4.10
CA ASP A 78 -6.65 -2.31 -3.88
C ASP A 78 -7.54 -2.74 -2.70
N ALA A 79 -8.19 -3.91 -2.81
CA ALA A 79 -9.09 -4.39 -1.76
C ALA A 79 -8.37 -4.67 -0.43
N PRO A 80 -7.18 -5.33 -0.38
CA PRO A 80 -6.50 -5.55 0.90
C PRO A 80 -6.00 -4.28 1.60
N SER A 81 -5.55 -3.26 0.86
CA SER A 81 -5.15 -1.98 1.44
C SER A 81 -6.34 -1.27 2.07
N ALA A 82 -7.49 -1.25 1.38
CA ALA A 82 -8.73 -0.69 1.92
C ALA A 82 -9.22 -1.49 3.16
N ALA A 83 -9.19 -2.82 3.08
CA ALA A 83 -9.58 -3.70 4.18
C ALA A 83 -8.73 -3.48 5.42
N LEU A 84 -7.42 -3.27 5.26
CA LEU A 84 -6.53 -2.97 6.38
C LEU A 84 -6.94 -1.68 7.10
N VAL A 85 -7.19 -0.60 6.37
CA VAL A 85 -7.62 0.68 6.97
C VAL A 85 -8.94 0.52 7.71
N LEU A 86 -9.92 -0.13 7.08
CA LEU A 86 -11.25 -0.36 7.67
C LEU A 86 -11.23 -1.31 8.89
N ASP A 87 -10.40 -2.36 8.86
CA ASP A 87 -10.27 -3.31 9.98
C ASP A 87 -9.55 -2.64 11.17
N LEU A 88 -8.56 -1.76 10.91
CA LEU A 88 -7.94 -0.96 11.96
C LEU A 88 -8.94 0.03 12.58
N GLU A 89 -9.77 0.69 11.77
CA GLU A 89 -10.83 1.58 12.24
C GLU A 89 -11.84 0.83 13.13
N GLN A 90 -12.34 -0.32 12.68
CA GLN A 90 -13.30 -1.15 13.42
C GLN A 90 -12.78 -1.61 14.79
N ARG A 91 -11.45 -1.69 14.94
CA ARG A 91 -10.79 -2.10 16.18
C ARG A 91 -10.33 -0.92 17.04
N GLY A 92 -10.55 0.32 16.59
CA GLY A 92 -10.06 1.53 17.26
C GLY A 92 -8.53 1.69 17.21
N LEU A 93 -7.85 0.95 16.33
CA LEU A 93 -6.40 1.03 16.15
C LEU A 93 -6.00 2.11 15.14
N LEU A 94 -6.92 2.57 14.29
CA LEU A 94 -6.60 3.62 13.32
C LEU A 94 -6.37 4.98 14.00
N ASP A 95 -6.87 5.16 15.23
CA ASP A 95 -6.70 6.40 16.00
C ASP A 95 -5.23 6.65 16.37
N ASP A 96 -4.46 5.59 16.65
CA ASP A 96 -3.05 5.65 17.06
C ASP A 96 -2.08 5.06 16.02
N THR A 97 -2.59 4.47 14.94
CA THR A 97 -1.80 3.93 13.83
C THR A 97 -1.89 4.84 12.61
N LEU A 98 -0.75 5.37 12.17
CA LEU A 98 -0.63 6.02 10.86
C LEU A 98 -0.36 4.96 9.78
N VAL A 99 -1.26 4.85 8.82
CA VAL A 99 -1.08 4.05 7.61
C VAL A 99 -0.57 4.96 6.51
N ILE A 100 0.55 4.57 5.88
CA ILE A 100 1.13 5.25 4.72
C ILE A 100 1.18 4.25 3.57
N TRP A 101 0.60 4.61 2.43
CA TRP A 101 0.66 3.79 1.21
C TRP A 101 1.24 4.63 0.07
N GLY A 102 2.28 4.08 -0.55
CA GLY A 102 3.00 4.76 -1.62
C GLY A 102 4.18 3.91 -2.09
N GLY A 103 4.99 4.52 -2.96
CA GLY A 103 6.22 3.94 -3.48
C GLY A 103 7.43 4.85 -3.26
N GLU A 104 8.54 4.48 -3.89
CA GLU A 104 9.82 5.20 -3.77
C GLU A 104 9.95 6.36 -4.76
N PHE A 105 9.24 6.29 -5.88
CA PHE A 105 9.22 7.27 -6.97
C PHE A 105 7.98 7.07 -7.85
N GLY A 106 7.71 8.01 -8.76
CA GLY A 106 6.62 7.94 -9.72
C GLY A 106 6.97 7.21 -11.01
N ARG A 107 5.99 7.11 -11.91
CA ARG A 107 6.18 6.70 -13.31
C ARG A 107 5.80 7.84 -14.23
N THR A 108 6.60 8.08 -15.26
CA THR A 108 6.38 9.20 -16.17
C THR A 108 4.99 9.10 -16.81
N PRO A 109 4.32 10.23 -17.11
CA PRO A 109 3.05 10.22 -17.81
C PRO A 109 3.18 9.80 -19.29
N PHE A 110 4.42 9.64 -19.77
CA PHE A 110 4.74 9.33 -21.16
C PHE A 110 5.06 7.86 -21.38
N LEU A 111 4.78 7.39 -22.58
CA LEU A 111 5.19 6.07 -23.02
C LEU A 111 6.73 5.99 -23.10
N GLN A 112 7.29 4.95 -22.50
CA GLN A 112 8.64 4.50 -22.81
C GLN A 112 8.58 3.53 -23.99
N GLY A 113 9.23 3.88 -25.10
CA GLY A 113 9.24 3.08 -26.33
C GLY A 113 8.45 3.71 -27.49
N GLN A 114 8.03 2.87 -28.44
CA GLN A 114 7.30 3.31 -29.64
C GLN A 114 5.78 3.09 -29.48
N LEU A 115 5.00 4.07 -29.91
CA LEU A 115 3.54 3.95 -30.00
C LEU A 115 3.17 2.75 -30.87
N GLY A 116 2.33 1.85 -30.34
CA GLY A 116 1.91 0.64 -31.04
C GLY A 116 2.93 -0.51 -31.04
N GLY A 117 4.07 -0.36 -30.37
CA GLY A 117 5.02 -1.45 -30.16
C GLY A 117 4.56 -2.46 -29.10
N ASP A 118 5.20 -3.63 -29.06
CA ASP A 118 4.86 -4.73 -28.14
C ASP A 118 5.28 -4.46 -26.69
N ALA A 119 6.19 -3.50 -26.46
CA ALA A 119 6.83 -3.24 -25.19
C ALA A 119 6.47 -1.85 -24.65
N GLN A 120 5.21 -1.69 -24.20
CA GLN A 120 4.70 -0.41 -23.70
C GLN A 120 4.85 -0.35 -22.18
N GLY A 121 5.63 0.64 -21.71
CA GLY A 121 5.87 0.95 -20.31
C GLY A 121 5.95 2.45 -20.06
N ARG A 122 6.41 2.82 -18.88
CA ARG A 122 6.74 4.20 -18.49
C ARG A 122 8.15 4.22 -17.92
N ASP A 123 8.87 5.33 -17.98
CA ASP A 123 10.16 5.45 -17.31
C ASP A 123 10.01 5.87 -15.83
N HIS A 124 11.10 5.81 -15.05
CA HIS A 124 11.16 6.35 -13.69
C HIS A 124 10.83 7.84 -13.68
N HIS A 125 10.07 8.29 -12.68
CA HIS A 125 9.73 9.70 -12.50
C HIS A 125 10.04 10.18 -11.08
N PRO A 126 11.23 10.78 -10.87
CA PRO A 126 11.65 11.23 -9.55
C PRO A 126 11.05 12.60 -9.17
N TYR A 127 10.40 13.31 -10.10
CA TYR A 127 10.01 14.71 -9.89
C TYR A 127 8.59 14.87 -9.32
N ALA A 128 7.68 13.95 -9.62
CA ALA A 128 6.30 14.00 -9.12
C ALA A 128 5.73 12.60 -8.89
N PHE A 129 5.20 12.37 -7.70
CA PHE A 129 4.43 11.17 -7.35
C PHE A 129 3.52 11.44 -6.16
N THR A 130 2.57 10.54 -5.92
CA THR A 130 1.56 10.68 -4.87
C THR A 130 1.63 9.51 -3.92
N LEU A 131 1.32 9.78 -2.66
CA LEU A 131 1.05 8.80 -1.61
C LEU A 131 -0.28 9.18 -0.94
N TRP A 132 -0.87 8.23 -0.22
CA TRP A 132 -1.97 8.53 0.67
C TRP A 132 -1.66 8.07 2.08
N MET A 133 -2.30 8.74 3.05
CA MET A 133 -2.18 8.42 4.47
C MET A 133 -3.55 8.36 5.11
N ALA A 134 -3.69 7.54 6.16
CA ALA A 134 -4.90 7.44 6.96
C ALA A 134 -4.56 7.13 8.42
N GLY A 135 -5.39 7.61 9.34
CA GLY A 135 -5.20 7.37 10.78
C GLY A 135 -4.11 8.21 11.42
N GLY A 136 -3.75 7.87 12.66
CA GLY A 136 -2.67 8.53 13.41
C GLY A 136 -2.89 10.04 13.63
N GLY A 137 -4.15 10.49 13.64
CA GLY A 137 -4.51 11.89 13.79
C GLY A 137 -4.42 12.75 12.53
N VAL A 138 -4.14 12.16 11.35
CA VAL A 138 -4.17 12.90 10.07
C VAL A 138 -5.61 13.33 9.77
N ALA A 139 -5.78 14.58 9.31
CA ALA A 139 -7.08 15.11 8.94
C ALA A 139 -7.64 14.37 7.70
N PRO A 140 -8.85 13.78 7.78
CA PRO A 140 -9.44 13.04 6.66
C PRO A 140 -9.91 13.98 5.55
N GLY A 141 -9.90 13.49 4.31
CA GLY A 141 -10.44 14.21 3.14
C GLY A 141 -9.60 15.41 2.69
N VAL A 142 -8.33 15.48 3.10
CA VAL A 142 -7.39 16.52 2.69
C VAL A 142 -6.57 16.04 1.49
N THR A 143 -6.42 16.92 0.50
CA THR A 143 -5.42 16.82 -0.56
C THR A 143 -4.42 17.95 -0.38
N HIS A 144 -3.13 17.64 -0.43
CA HIS A 144 -2.05 18.60 -0.29
C HIS A 144 -1.11 18.50 -1.49
N GLY A 145 -0.82 19.65 -2.09
CA GLY A 145 -0.06 19.77 -3.33
C GLY A 145 -0.83 19.35 -4.58
N ALA A 146 -0.27 19.71 -5.73
CA ALA A 146 -0.78 19.36 -7.05
C ALA A 146 0.35 19.25 -8.06
N SER A 147 0.20 18.37 -9.04
CA SER A 147 1.03 18.36 -10.24
C SER A 147 0.42 19.20 -11.35
N ASP A 148 1.21 19.53 -12.37
CA ASP A 148 0.69 20.10 -13.61
C ASP A 148 -0.35 19.18 -14.30
N GLU A 149 -0.98 19.69 -15.36
CA GLU A 149 -2.03 18.99 -16.12
C GLU A 149 -1.56 17.67 -16.76
N PHE A 150 -0.24 17.48 -16.90
CA PHE A 150 0.37 16.28 -17.47
C PHE A 150 0.83 15.30 -16.39
N GLY A 151 0.89 15.71 -15.11
CA GLY A 151 1.49 14.93 -14.03
C GLY A 151 3.01 14.91 -14.09
N PHE A 152 3.64 15.92 -14.71
CA PHE A 152 5.09 15.95 -14.90
C PHE A 152 5.82 16.64 -13.74
N ASP A 153 5.48 17.88 -13.41
CA ASP A 153 6.07 18.63 -12.32
C ASP A 153 5.06 18.93 -11.21
N VAL A 154 5.54 19.12 -9.97
CA VAL A 154 4.75 19.63 -8.85
C VAL A 154 4.61 21.15 -8.98
N VAL A 155 3.38 21.65 -8.98
CA VAL A 155 3.06 23.08 -9.20
C VAL A 155 2.50 23.78 -7.97
N GLU A 156 2.01 23.02 -6.97
CA GLU A 156 1.47 23.55 -5.72
C GLU A 156 2.02 22.76 -4.53
N ASP A 157 2.33 23.47 -3.45
CA ASP A 157 2.76 22.96 -2.13
C ASP A 157 3.65 21.69 -2.18
N PRO A 158 4.89 21.81 -2.72
CA PRO A 158 5.77 20.65 -2.85
C PRO A 158 6.23 20.13 -1.48
N VAL A 159 6.21 18.81 -1.33
CA VAL A 159 6.76 18.09 -0.18
C VAL A 159 7.89 17.19 -0.66
N THR A 160 9.09 17.35 -0.09
CA THR A 160 10.20 16.46 -0.40
C THR A 160 10.10 15.17 0.43
N PRO A 161 10.68 14.04 -0.01
CA PRO A 161 10.74 12.83 0.82
C PRO A 161 11.42 13.06 2.17
N HIS A 162 12.38 14.00 2.24
CA HIS A 162 13.03 14.37 3.49
C HIS A 162 12.07 15.07 4.45
N ASP A 163 11.26 16.00 3.95
CA ASP A 163 10.28 16.72 4.77
C ASP A 163 9.21 15.75 5.30
N LEU A 164 8.72 14.84 4.45
CA LEU A 164 7.74 13.82 4.84
C LEU A 164 8.28 12.89 5.93
N GLN A 165 9.53 12.44 5.82
CA GLN A 165 10.12 11.50 6.78
C GLN A 165 10.53 12.16 8.11
N ALA A 166 10.60 13.49 8.16
CA ALA A 166 10.92 14.23 9.37
C ALA A 166 9.70 14.48 10.28
N THR A 167 8.48 14.22 9.79
CA THR A 167 7.20 14.31 10.52
C THR A 167 6.97 13.12 11.45
#